data_AF-A0A1Z1F9U2-F1
#
_entry.id   AF-A0A1Z1F9U2-F1
#
_cell.length_a   1.000
_cell.length_b   1.000
_cell.length_c   1.000
_cell.angle_alpha   90.00
_cell.angle_beta   90.00
_cell.angle_gamma   90.00
#
_symmetry.space_group_name_H-M   'P 1'
#
loop_
_entity.id
_entity.type
_entity.pdbx_description
1 polymer ?
#
loop_
_entity_poly.entity_id
_entity_poly.type
_entity_poly.pdbx_seq_one_letter_code
_entity_poly.pdbx_strand_id
1 'polypeptide(L)'
;MNDDQNTSGPYLPPGTAVRYDGLEEGGPEFGTIVHCWFDDEIGAHDCYVAFFGDKQPIGKPTEKPYILRYASTSLTVIDTAAD
;
A
#
# COMPACT_ATOMS: atom_id res chain seq x y z
N MET A 1 30.55 10.97 -3.26
CA MET A 1 29.64 10.05 -2.55
C MET A 1 28.25 10.44 -3.03
N ASN A 2 27.63 9.59 -3.86
CA ASN A 2 26.29 9.81 -4.39
C ASN A 2 25.31 9.11 -3.43
N ASP A 3 24.99 9.77 -2.33
CA ASP A 3 23.86 9.41 -1.47
C ASP A 3 22.68 10.25 -1.95
N ASP A 4 21.72 9.63 -2.62
CA ASP A 4 20.33 10.09 -2.74
C ASP A 4 19.55 9.09 -3.64
N GLN A 5 19.64 7.79 -3.31
CA GLN A 5 18.48 6.96 -3.60
C GLN A 5 17.47 7.30 -2.52
N ASN A 6 16.30 7.78 -2.90
CA ASN A 6 15.18 8.01 -1.99
C ASN A 6 14.70 6.64 -1.44
N THR A 7 15.50 6.05 -0.54
CA THR A 7 15.23 4.76 0.11
C THR A 7 14.03 4.84 1.03
N SER A 8 13.63 6.06 1.43
CA SER A 8 12.51 6.29 2.31
C SER A 8 11.14 5.98 1.69
N GLY A 9 11.05 5.95 0.35
CA GLY A 9 9.78 5.81 -0.35
C GLY A 9 8.84 7.02 -0.19
N PRO A 10 7.81 7.12 -1.03
CA PRO A 10 6.90 8.25 -1.00
C PRO A 10 5.90 8.15 0.17
N TYR A 11 5.50 9.30 0.71
CA TYR A 11 4.27 9.38 1.49
C TYR A 11 3.07 9.04 0.61
N LEU A 12 2.23 8.11 1.07
CA LEU A 12 0.98 7.76 0.40
C LEU A 12 -0.21 8.28 1.23
N PRO A 13 -1.02 9.22 0.70
CA PRO A 13 -2.19 9.74 1.41
C PRO A 13 -3.23 8.64 1.72
N PRO A 14 -3.98 8.75 2.84
CA PRO A 14 -5.14 7.91 3.08
C PRO A 14 -6.12 7.94 1.90
N GLY A 15 -6.66 6.79 1.53
CA GLY A 15 -7.52 6.63 0.35
C GLY A 15 -6.79 6.25 -0.93
N THR A 16 -5.45 6.31 -0.96
CA THR A 16 -4.65 5.84 -2.11
C THR A 16 -4.88 4.34 -2.32
N ALA A 17 -5.20 3.94 -3.54
CA ALA A 17 -5.28 2.54 -3.92
C ALA A 17 -3.90 1.99 -4.24
N VAL A 18 -3.66 0.77 -3.77
CA VAL A 18 -2.37 0.10 -3.90
C VAL A 18 -2.53 -1.37 -4.23
N ARG A 19 -1.50 -1.92 -4.84
CA ARG A 19 -1.31 -3.35 -5.04
C ARG A 19 -0.03 -3.80 -4.35
N TYR A 20 -0.10 -4.91 -3.63
CA TYR A 20 1.04 -5.62 -3.06
C TYR A 20 1.30 -6.89 -3.87
N ASP A 21 2.52 -7.03 -4.41
CA ASP A 21 2.91 -8.11 -5.32
C ASP A 21 3.75 -9.21 -4.63
N GLY A 22 3.93 -9.15 -3.30
CA GLY A 22 4.90 -10.00 -2.59
C GLY A 22 4.41 -11.40 -2.19
N LEU A 23 3.21 -11.83 -2.59
CA LEU A 23 2.74 -13.20 -2.38
C LEU A 23 3.00 -14.05 -3.64
N GLU A 24 4.10 -14.80 -3.65
CA GLU A 24 4.42 -15.74 -4.75
C GLU A 24 3.35 -16.83 -4.90
N GLU A 25 2.78 -17.29 -3.78
CA GLU A 25 1.62 -18.19 -3.73
C GLU A 25 0.39 -17.41 -3.25
N GLY A 26 -0.48 -17.00 -4.17
CA GLY A 26 -1.71 -16.25 -3.86
C GLY A 26 -2.04 -15.14 -4.84
N GLY A 27 -1.05 -14.67 -5.59
CA GLY A 27 -1.21 -13.55 -6.52
C GLY A 27 -1.19 -12.19 -5.82
N PRO A 28 -1.39 -11.11 -6.57
CA PRO A 28 -1.36 -9.76 -6.01
C PRO A 28 -2.55 -9.50 -5.07
N GLU A 29 -2.31 -8.73 -4.02
CA GLU A 29 -3.37 -8.24 -3.14
C GLU A 29 -3.61 -6.76 -3.33
N PHE A 30 -4.88 -6.37 -3.31
CA PHE A 30 -5.34 -5.01 -3.55
C PHE A 30 -5.84 -4.39 -2.25
N GLY A 31 -5.49 -3.14 -2.04
CA GLY A 31 -5.76 -2.46 -0.79
C GLY A 31 -5.87 -0.95 -0.91
N THR A 32 -6.26 -0.34 0.20
CA THR A 32 -6.33 1.12 0.35
C THR A 32 -5.50 1.55 1.54
N ILE A 33 -4.74 2.63 1.38
CA ILE A 33 -4.01 3.25 2.48
C ILE A 33 -5.00 3.80 3.51
N VAL A 34 -4.85 3.36 4.75
CA VAL A 34 -5.61 3.87 5.90
C VAL A 34 -4.84 4.99 6.59
N HIS A 35 -3.54 4.80 6.76
CA HIS A 35 -2.64 5.76 7.39
C HIS A 35 -1.22 5.51 6.87
N CYS A 36 -0.45 6.56 6.67
CA CYS A 36 0.96 6.46 6.35
C CYS A 36 1.72 7.52 7.16
N TRP A 37 2.93 7.18 7.61
CA TRP A 37 3.79 8.06 8.42
C TRP A 37 5.25 7.79 8.10
N PHE A 38 6.10 8.79 8.31
CA PHE A 38 7.55 8.58 8.28
C PHE A 38 7.96 7.88 9.57
N ASP A 39 8.60 6.73 9.46
CA ASP A 39 9.14 5.97 10.57
C ASP A 39 10.67 6.18 10.63
N ASP A 40 11.09 6.94 11.64
CA ASP A 40 12.50 7.28 11.86
C ASP A 40 13.38 6.06 12.17
N GLU A 41 12.80 4.95 12.69
CA GLU A 41 13.56 3.75 13.05
C GLU A 41 14.03 3.00 11.80
N ILE A 42 13.23 3.03 10.73
CA ILE A 42 13.57 2.40 9.44
C ILE A 42 13.99 3.42 8.37
N GLY A 43 13.88 4.72 8.66
CA GLY A 43 14.19 5.79 7.72
C GLY A 43 13.29 5.80 6.48
N ALA A 44 12.05 5.34 6.61
CA ALA A 44 11.13 5.16 5.50
C ALA A 44 9.67 5.41 5.88
N HIS A 45 8.83 5.66 4.88
CA HIS A 45 7.39 5.75 5.08
C HIS A 45 6.80 4.36 5.23
N ASP A 46 6.18 4.10 6.37
CA ASP A 46 5.35 2.94 6.61
C ASP A 46 3.88 3.30 6.51
N CYS A 47 3.10 2.40 5.94
CA CYS A 47 1.67 2.58 5.77
C CYS A 47 0.89 1.38 6.32
N TYR A 48 -0.22 1.68 7.00
CA TYR A 48 -1.29 0.72 7.24
C TYR A 48 -2.17 0.63 6.00
N VAL A 49 -2.32 -0.59 5.49
CA VAL A 49 -3.11 -0.90 4.30
C VAL A 49 -4.28 -1.79 4.70
N ALA A 50 -5.50 -1.41 4.31
CA ALA A 50 -6.67 -2.27 4.38
C ALA A 50 -6.76 -3.09 3.09
N PHE A 51 -6.63 -4.42 3.19
CA PHE A 51 -6.63 -5.32 2.04
C PHE A 51 -7.99 -5.97 1.79
N PHE A 52 -8.29 -6.20 0.51
CA PHE A 52 -9.57 -6.70 0.01
C PHE A 52 -9.44 -7.97 -0.85
N GLY A 53 -8.24 -8.59 -0.88
CA GLY A 53 -7.94 -9.76 -1.68
C GLY A 53 -7.55 -9.41 -3.11
N ASP A 54 -8.14 -10.09 -4.09
CA ASP A 54 -7.71 -10.10 -5.50
C ASP A 54 -8.14 -8.89 -6.33
N LYS A 55 -8.88 -7.94 -5.75
CA LYS A 55 -9.35 -6.71 -6.43
C LYS A 55 -9.74 -5.61 -5.45
N GLN A 56 -9.77 -4.38 -5.97
CA GLN A 56 -10.31 -3.23 -5.25
C GLN A 56 -11.84 -3.36 -5.08
N PRO A 57 -12.41 -3.05 -3.91
CA PRO A 57 -13.86 -3.05 -3.74
C PRO A 57 -14.51 -1.91 -4.53
N ILE A 58 -15.62 -2.20 -5.19
CA ILE A 58 -16.48 -1.18 -5.80
C ILE A 58 -17.54 -0.79 -4.77
N GLY A 59 -17.48 0.46 -4.28
CA GLY A 59 -18.37 0.94 -3.23
C GLY A 59 -18.04 0.35 -1.86
N LYS A 60 -19.07 -0.03 -1.08
CA LYS A 60 -18.87 -0.59 0.26
C LYS A 60 -18.36 -2.04 0.15
N PRO A 61 -17.23 -2.40 0.78
CA PRO A 61 -16.74 -3.77 0.77
C PRO A 61 -17.74 -4.71 1.46
N THR A 62 -17.97 -5.88 0.86
CA THR A 62 -18.88 -6.91 1.38
C THR A 62 -18.36 -7.54 2.67
N GLU A 63 -17.03 -7.68 2.75
CA GLU A 63 -16.32 -8.24 3.88
C GLU A 63 -15.49 -7.17 4.58
N LYS A 64 -15.24 -7.36 5.88
CA LYS A 64 -14.37 -6.44 6.63
C LYS A 64 -12.93 -6.67 6.17
N PRO A 65 -12.22 -5.63 5.69
CA PRO A 65 -10.82 -5.79 5.32
C PRO A 65 -9.99 -6.07 6.56
N TYR A 66 -8.90 -6.80 6.36
CA TYR A 66 -7.84 -6.91 7.36
C TYR A 66 -6.79 -5.81 7.12
N ILE A 67 -6.06 -5.42 8.16
CA ILE A 67 -5.07 -4.33 8.10
C ILE A 67 -3.68 -4.88 8.38
N LEU A 68 -2.73 -4.58 7.49
CA LEU A 68 -1.31 -4.89 7.66
C LEU A 68 -0.45 -3.63 7.49
N ARG A 69 0.77 -3.66 8.01
CA ARG A 69 1.78 -2.59 7.90
C ARG A 69 2.79 -2.98 6.83
N TYR A 70 3.04 -2.07 5.90
CA TYR A 70 4.03 -2.23 4.83
C TYR A 70 4.80 -0.94 4.61
N ALA A 71 6.09 -1.08 4.29
CA ALA A 71 6.87 0.02 3.74
C ALA A 71 6.23 0.48 2.42
N SER A 72 6.11 1.80 2.23
CA SER A 72 5.56 2.40 1.01
C SER A 72 6.26 1.91 -0.26
N THR A 73 7.54 1.59 -0.17
CA THR A 73 8.36 1.03 -1.27
C THR A 73 7.96 -0.38 -1.69
N SER A 74 7.22 -1.11 -0.85
CA SER A 74 6.67 -2.44 -1.16
C SER A 74 5.30 -2.37 -1.85
N LEU A 75 4.75 -1.16 -2.04
CA LEU A 75 3.41 -0.96 -2.55
C LEU A 75 3.45 -0.29 -3.93
N THR A 76 2.70 -0.85 -4.88
CA THR A 76 2.50 -0.24 -6.20
C THR A 76 1.23 0.60 -6.14
N VAL A 77 1.34 1.92 -6.34
CA VAL A 77 0.17 2.80 -6.50
C VAL A 77 -0.54 2.45 -7.81
N ILE A 78 -1.85 2.26 -7.74
CA ILE A 78 -2.70 1.96 -8.89
C ILE A 78 -3.76 3.04 -9.07
N ASP A 79 -4.15 3.29 -10.32
CA ASP A 79 -5.29 4.14 -10.61
C ASP A 79 -6.59 3.35 -10.38
N THR A 80 -7.55 3.97 -9.71
CA THR A 80 -8.90 3.43 -9.54
C THR A 80 -9.87 3.88 -10.62
N ALA A 81 -9.39 4.58 -11.67
CA ALA A 81 -10.18 4.94 -12.83
C ALA A 81 -10.87 3.68 -13.39
N ALA A 82 -12.14 3.57 -13.05
CA ALA A 82 -13.08 2.62 -13.60
C ALA A 82 -13.33 3.01 -15.06
N ASP A 83 -13.05 2.09 -15.98
CA ASP A 83 -13.78 1.98 -17.25
C ASP A 83 -14.75 0.80 -17.16
#